data_AF-A0A2L2Z8R7-F1
#
_entry.id   AF-A0A2L2Z8R7-F1
#
_cell.length_a   1.000
_cell.length_b   1.000
_cell.length_c   1.000
_cell.angle_alpha   90.00
_cell.angle_beta   90.00
_cell.angle_gamma   90.00
#
_symmetry.space_group_name_H-M   'P 1'
#
loop_
_entity.id
_entity.type
_entity.pdbx_description
1 polymer ?
#
loop_
_entity_poly.entity_id
_entity_poly.type
_entity_poly.pdbx_seq_one_letter_code
_entity_poly.pdbx_strand_id
1 'polypeptide(L)' 'LLLWHHAPVTLSHSRTTDLKSDVQAADIIVAAVGLAQMVKKDWVIPGAVVIDCGSNSIKDETKDSGSWLVGDVDYE' A
#
# COMPACT_ATOMS: atom_id res chain seq x y z
N LEU A 1 12.82 10.64 -6.35
CA LEU A 1 13.56 9.70 -5.49
C LEU A 1 13.86 8.41 -6.25
N LEU A 2 12.90 7.50 -6.45
CA LEU A 2 13.12 6.18 -7.07
C LEU A 2 13.72 6.23 -8.49
N LEU A 3 13.13 7.03 -9.39
CA LEU A 3 13.62 7.17 -10.77
C LEU A 3 15.08 7.69 -10.83
N TRP A 4 15.43 8.62 -9.93
CA TRP A 4 16.79 9.16 -9.84
C TRP A 4 17.82 8.17 -9.31
N HIS A 5 17.38 7.05 -8.72
CA HIS A 5 18.20 5.91 -8.36
C HIS A 5 18.11 4.76 -9.38
N HIS A 6 17.68 5.05 -10.61
CA HIS A 6 17.63 4.13 -11.75
C HIS A 6 16.61 2.98 -11.63
N ALA A 7 15.59 3.12 -10.78
CA ALA A 7 14.45 2.20 -10.78
C ALA A 7 13.44 2.58 -11.88
N PRO A 8 12.95 1.63 -12.70
CA PRO A 8 11.74 1.83 -13.50
C PRO A 8 10.56 2.12 -12.58
N VAL A 9 9.74 3.11 -12.91
CA VAL A 9 8.62 3.55 -12.06
C VAL A 9 7.31 3.49 -12.83
N THR A 10 6.36 2.75 -12.28
CA THR A 10 4.93 2.85 -12.61
C THR A 10 4.24 3.69 -11.56
N LEU A 11 3.50 4.72 -11.97
CA LEU A 11 2.70 5.56 -11.07
C LEU A 11 1.22 5.19 -11.21
N SER A 12 0.67 4.54 -10.19
CA SER A 12 -0.76 4.25 -10.12
C SER A 12 -1.52 5.37 -9.42
N HIS A 13 -2.80 5.53 -9.73
CA HIS A 13 -3.68 6.55 -9.15
C HIS A 13 -5.15 6.11 -9.20
N SER A 14 -6.06 6.99 -8.78
CA SER A 14 -7.51 6.70 -8.68
C SER A 14 -8.22 6.29 -9.99
N ARG A 15 -7.56 6.38 -11.15
CA ARG A 15 -8.10 5.92 -12.44
C ARG A 15 -7.30 4.76 -13.04
N THR A 16 -6.35 4.20 -12.31
CA THR A 16 -5.67 2.97 -12.69
C THR A 16 -6.69 1.84 -12.67
N THR A 17 -6.91 1.21 -13.83
CA THR A 17 -7.95 0.19 -14.01
C THR A 17 -7.55 -1.15 -13.41
N ASP A 18 -6.26 -1.48 -13.42
CA ASP A 18 -5.72 -2.77 -12.94
C ASP A 18 -4.55 -2.53 -11.99
N LEU A 19 -4.85 -2.03 -10.79
CA LEU A 19 -3.86 -1.80 -9.76
C LEU A 19 -3.19 -3.11 -9.31
N LYS A 20 -3.91 -4.24 -9.37
CA LYS A 20 -3.37 -5.55 -8.99
C LYS A 20 -2.20 -5.93 -9.89
N SER A 21 -2.33 -5.77 -11.21
CA SER A 21 -1.24 -6.05 -12.14
C SER A 21 -0.03 -5.15 -11.90
N ASP A 22 -0.24 -3.85 -11.62
CA ASP A 22 0.86 -2.93 -11.29
C ASP A 22 1.64 -3.39 -10.04
N VAL A 23 0.91 -3.78 -8.98
CA VAL A 23 1.50 -4.26 -7.73
C VAL A 23 2.24 -5.60 -7.93
N GLN A 24 1.68 -6.52 -8.70
CA GLN A 24 2.31 -7.82 -9.00
C GLN A 24 3.58 -7.70 -9.84
N ALA A 25 3.72 -6.64 -10.63
CA ALA A 25 4.90 -6.39 -11.45
C ALA A 25 6.03 -5.66 -10.70
N ALA A 26 5.80 -5.20 -9.47
CA ALA A 26 6.70 -4.32 -8.75
C ALA A 26 7.58 -5.06 -7.73
N ASP A 27 8.90 -4.84 -7.80
CA ASP A 27 9.85 -5.27 -6.77
C ASP A 27 9.81 -4.36 -5.52
N ILE A 28 9.42 -3.10 -5.70
CA ILE A 28 9.27 -2.10 -4.63
C ILE A 28 7.90 -1.45 -4.79
N ILE A 29 7.08 -1.53 -3.73
CA ILE A 29 5.74 -0.95 -3.67
C ILE A 29 5.74 0.14 -2.60
N VAL A 30 5.37 1.37 -2.98
CA VAL A 30 5.13 2.47 -2.05
C VAL A 30 3.65 2.78 -2.03
N ALA A 31 2.94 2.35 -0.98
CA ALA A 31 1.51 2.57 -0.81
C ALA A 31 1.29 3.91 -0.08
N ALA A 32 0.75 4.89 -0.79
CA ALA A 32 0.49 6.25 -0.28
C ALA A 32 -0.84 6.78 -0.85
N VAL A 33 -1.90 5.99 -0.66
CA VAL A 33 -3.22 6.18 -1.26
C VAL A 33 -4.21 6.79 -0.26
N GLY A 34 -4.00 6.58 1.05
CA GLY A 34 -4.91 7.06 2.09
C GLY A 34 -6.24 6.30 2.11
N LEU A 35 -6.18 5.00 1.78
CA LEU A 35 -7.32 4.08 1.80
C LEU A 35 -6.90 2.83 2.54
N ALA A 36 -7.52 2.62 3.72
CA ALA A 36 -7.21 1.51 4.60
C ALA A 36 -7.22 0.17 3.87
N GLN A 37 -6.11 -0.58 3.98
CA GLN A 37 -5.98 -1.96 3.49
C GLN A 37 -6.35 -2.15 2.02
N MET A 38 -6.20 -1.13 1.18
CA MET A 38 -6.54 -1.21 -0.24
C MET A 38 -5.60 -2.18 -0.98
N VAL A 39 -4.28 -2.12 -0.71
CA VAL A 39 -3.30 -3.02 -1.32
C VAL A 39 -3.36 -4.37 -0.62
N LYS A 40 -3.73 -5.43 -1.35
CA LYS A 40 -3.92 -6.75 -0.75
C LYS A 40 -2.64 -7.57 -0.74
N LYS A 41 -2.48 -8.37 0.32
CA LYS A 41 -1.36 -9.29 0.52
C LYS A 41 -1.16 -10.25 -0.65
N ASP A 42 -2.24 -10.76 -1.25
CA ASP A 42 -2.18 -11.70 -2.39
C ASP A 42 -1.74 -11.04 -3.70
N TRP A 43 -1.61 -9.71 -3.74
CA TRP A 43 -1.08 -8.98 -4.91
C TRP A 43 0.44 -8.84 -4.84
N VAL A 44 1.04 -8.93 -3.64
CA VAL A 44 2.47 -8.73 -3.45
C VAL A 44 3.23 -10.02 -3.75
N ILE A 45 4.23 -9.94 -4.63
CA ILE A 45 5.06 -11.10 -4.97
C ILE A 45 6.05 -11.42 -3.85
N PRO A 46 6.45 -12.70 -3.68
CA PRO A 46 7.50 -13.06 -2.75
C PRO A 46 8.82 -12.33 -3.05
N GLY A 47 9.38 -11.66 -2.04
CA GLY A 47 10.64 -10.92 -2.16
C GLY A 47 10.49 -9.42 -2.47
N ALA A 48 9.29 -8.94 -2.78
CA ALA A 48 9.05 -7.50 -2.94
C ALA A 48 9.18 -6.74 -1.61
N VAL A 49 9.65 -5.49 -1.70
CA VAL A 49 9.72 -4.55 -0.58
C VAL A 49 8.46 -3.68 -0.59
N VAL A 50 7.75 -3.61 0.55
CA VAL A 50 6.56 -2.78 0.70
C VAL A 50 6.83 -1.66 1.70
N ILE A 51 6.59 -0.43 1.29
CA ILE A 51 6.64 0.78 2.12
C ILE A 51 5.21 1.31 2.24
N ASP A 52 4.61 1.15 3.42
CA ASP A 52 3.27 1.64 3.72
C ASP A 52 3.35 3.03 4.35
N CYS A 53 2.90 4.04 3.61
CA CYS A 53 2.80 5.42 4.05
C CYS A 53 1.38 5.78 4.52
N GLY A 54 0.43 4.84 4.47
CA GLY A 54 -0.95 5.03 4.87
C GLY A 54 -1.09 5.24 6.37
N SER A 55 -1.94 6.18 6.75
CA SER A 55 -2.25 6.47 8.16
C SER A 55 -3.76 6.66 8.31
N ASN A 56 -4.49 5.55 8.27
CA ASN A 56 -5.94 5.53 8.27
C ASN A 56 -6.46 5.18 9.67
N SER A 57 -7.32 6.02 10.24
CA SER A 57 -7.94 5.76 11.55
C SER A 57 -9.26 5.02 11.38
N ILE A 58 -9.34 3.80 11.89
CA ILE A 58 -10.56 2.99 11.93
C ILE A 58 -11.11 2.99 13.35
N LYS A 59 -12.43 3.13 13.51
CA LYS A 59 -13.06 3.01 14.83
C LYS A 59 -12.90 1.60 15.38
N ASP A 60 -12.41 1.52 16.62
CA ASP A 60 -12.24 0.27 17.34
C ASP A 60 -12.43 0.56 18.83
N GLU A 61 -13.62 0.21 19.35
CA GLU A 61 -13.98 0.43 20.76
C GLU A 61 -13.19 -0.48 21.72
N THR A 62 -12.46 -1.46 21.20
CA THR A 62 -11.57 -2.30 22.02
C THR A 62 -10.24 -1.63 22.35
N LYS A 63 -9.92 -0.48 21.72
CA LYS A 63 -8.71 0.31 21.97
C LYS A 63 -9.02 1.50 22.87
N ASP A 64 -8.07 1.86 23.73
CA ASP A 64 -8.19 3.03 24.64
C ASP A 64 -8.44 4.34 23.90
N SER A 65 -7.90 4.49 22.68
CA SER A 65 -8.12 5.66 21.80
C SER A 65 -9.50 5.68 21.12
N GLY A 66 -10.29 4.61 21.22
CA GLY A 66 -11.51 4.40 20.44
C GLY A 66 -11.27 4.19 18.93
N SER A 67 -10.00 4.03 18.54
CA SER A 67 -9.58 3.85 17.16
C SER A 67 -8.27 3.09 17.04
N TRP A 68 -8.07 2.46 15.89
CA TRP A 68 -6.87 1.76 15.48
C TRP A 68 -6.33 2.38 14.19
N LEU A 69 -5.05 2.73 14.19
CA LEU A 69 -4.33 3.17 13.00
C LEU A 69 -3.94 1.98 12.13
N VAL A 70 -4.38 1.98 10.88
CA VAL A 70 -4.00 0.99 9.86
C VAL A 70 -3.41 1.67 8.63
N GLY A 71 -2.54 0.95 7.94
CA GLY A 71 -1.93 1.42 6.71
C GLY A 71 -2.83 1.25 5.48
N ASP A 72 -2.28 1.55 4.31
CA ASP A 72 -2.92 1.30 3.02
C ASP A 72 -2.77 -0.16 2.57
N VAL A 73 -1.88 -0.91 3.22
CA VAL A 73 -1.59 -2.31 2.92
C VAL A 73 -2.30 -3.23 3.93
N ASP A 74 -2.92 -4.27 3.40
CA ASP A 74 -3.45 -5.39 4.17
C ASP A 74 -2.28 -6.30 4.61
N TYR A 75 -1.74 -6.08 5.81
CA TYR A 75 -0.51 -6.73 6.31
C TYR A 75 -0.74 -8.16 6.82
N GLU A 76 -1.92 -8.43 7.38
CA GLU A 76 -2.25 -9.69 8.08
C GLU A 76 -2.42 -10.89 7.12
#